data_AF-A0A2C9JEG0-F1
#
_entry.id   AF-A0A2C9JEG0-F1
#
_cell.length_a   1.000
_cell.length_b   1.000
_cell.length_c   1.000
_cell.angle_alpha   90.00
_cell.angle_beta   90.00
_cell.angle_gamma   90.00
#
_symmetry.space_group_name_H-M   'P 1'
#
loop_
_entity.id
_entity.type
_entity.pdbx_description
1 polymer ?
#
loop_
_entity_poly.entity_id
_entity_poly.type
_entity_poly.pdbx_seq_one_letter_code
_entity_poly.pdbx_strand_id
1 'polypeptide(L)'
;MVQLLNVTVTECYSRNDTQSDHHDTQSDHKDTQSDHHDTQSDHHDTQSDHKDTQSDHHDTQSDHNDTQSDHHDTQSDHIDTQSDHHDTQSDHHDTQSDHHDNDTQSDHNDTQSDHHDTQSDHHDTQSDHHDTQSDYHDTQSDHHDIQSDHNDTQSDHNDTQSDHHDTQSDHHDTQSDHHDTQSDYNITKHISYTSSCLQYPSNA
;
A
#
# COMPACT_ATOMS: atom_id res chain seq x y z
N MET A 1 9.58 -72.31 11.68
CA MET A 1 8.30 -71.59 11.81
C MET A 1 8.45 -70.24 12.50
N VAL A 2 9.04 -70.15 13.70
CA VAL A 2 9.19 -68.86 14.43
C VAL A 2 9.99 -67.80 13.64
N GLN A 3 11.08 -68.20 12.97
CA GLN A 3 11.86 -67.27 12.12
C GLN A 3 11.08 -66.75 10.90
N LEU A 4 10.21 -67.55 10.30
CA LEU A 4 9.40 -67.17 9.12
C LEU A 4 8.26 -66.20 9.49
N LEU A 5 7.64 -66.41 10.65
CA LEU A 5 6.62 -65.51 11.20
C LEU A 5 7.23 -64.15 11.58
N ASN A 6 8.42 -64.13 12.17
CA ASN A 6 9.07 -62.87 12.51
C ASN A 6 9.47 -62.06 11.26
N VAL A 7 10.00 -62.71 10.21
CA VAL A 7 10.36 -62.02 8.95
C VAL A 7 9.13 -61.44 8.24
N THR A 8 8.04 -62.18 8.13
CA THR A 8 6.81 -61.73 7.46
C THR A 8 6.08 -60.61 8.21
N VAL A 9 6.10 -60.64 9.54
CA VAL A 9 5.53 -59.57 10.37
C VAL A 9 6.37 -58.29 10.24
N THR A 10 7.71 -58.38 10.30
CA THR A 10 8.59 -57.23 10.09
C THR A 10 8.44 -56.61 8.70
N GLU A 11 8.36 -57.42 7.63
CA GLU A 11 8.14 -56.92 6.26
C GLU A 11 6.78 -56.21 6.08
N CYS A 12 5.72 -56.66 6.78
CA CYS A 12 4.41 -55.99 6.74
C CYS A 12 4.42 -54.65 7.48
N TYR A 13 5.06 -54.56 8.64
CA TYR A 13 5.18 -53.29 9.36
C TYR A 13 5.99 -52.26 8.55
N SER A 14 7.15 -52.64 8.01
CA SER A 14 7.98 -51.73 7.19
C SER A 14 7.30 -51.27 5.89
N ARG A 15 6.42 -52.07 5.29
CA ARG A 15 5.61 -51.64 4.13
C ARG A 15 4.50 -50.67 4.48
N ASN A 16 3.89 -50.81 5.66
CA ASN A 16 2.87 -49.87 6.12
C ASN A 16 3.49 -48.52 6.50
N ASP A 17 4.65 -48.52 7.16
CA ASP A 17 5.38 -47.29 7.50
C ASP A 17 5.77 -46.54 6.23
N THR A 18 6.44 -47.19 5.27
CA THR A 18 6.82 -46.55 3.98
C THR A 18 5.62 -46.08 3.15
N GLN A 19 4.45 -46.70 3.27
CA GLN A 19 3.23 -46.24 2.60
C GLN A 19 2.62 -45.02 3.31
N SER A 20 2.70 -44.96 4.64
CA SER A 20 2.29 -43.79 5.43
C SER A 20 3.18 -42.60 5.10
N ASP A 21 4.51 -42.79 5.15
CA ASP A 21 5.50 -41.75 4.86
C ASP A 21 5.28 -41.17 3.45
N HIS A 22 5.03 -42.02 2.46
CA HIS A 22 4.74 -41.55 1.10
C HIS A 22 3.45 -40.72 1.02
N HIS A 23 2.45 -41.03 1.84
CA HIS A 23 1.20 -40.30 1.87
C HIS A 23 1.37 -38.92 2.54
N ASP A 24 2.19 -38.86 3.58
CA ASP A 24 2.56 -37.64 4.29
C ASP A 24 3.36 -36.70 3.36
N THR A 25 4.41 -37.19 2.70
CA THR A 25 5.17 -36.40 1.71
C THR A 25 4.29 -35.87 0.58
N GLN A 26 3.28 -36.64 0.15
CA GLN A 26 2.34 -36.18 -0.87
C GLN A 26 1.39 -35.09 -0.35
N SER A 27 1.06 -35.11 0.95
CA SER A 27 0.31 -34.03 1.60
C SER A 27 1.15 -32.77 1.67
N ASP A 28 2.38 -32.88 2.18
CA ASP A 28 3.30 -31.75 2.32
C ASP A 28 3.54 -31.06 0.98
N HIS A 29 3.70 -31.84 -0.10
CA HIS A 29 3.88 -31.29 -1.44
C HIS A 29 2.68 -30.50 -1.96
N LYS A 30 1.45 -30.81 -1.51
CA LYS A 30 0.26 -30.01 -1.84
C LYS A 30 0.18 -28.75 -1.00
N ASP A 31 0.58 -28.84 0.27
CA ASP A 31 0.60 -27.70 1.17
C ASP A 31 1.61 -26.66 0.66
N THR A 32 2.85 -27.07 0.33
CA THR A 32 3.84 -26.19 -0.31
C THR A 32 3.35 -25.58 -1.63
N GLN A 33 2.57 -26.33 -2.41
CA GLN A 33 2.00 -25.79 -3.65
C GLN A 33 0.92 -24.73 -3.36
N SER A 34 0.13 -24.93 -2.30
CA SER A 34 -0.85 -23.93 -1.83
C SER A 34 -0.14 -22.67 -1.35
N ASP A 35 0.89 -22.82 -0.52
CA ASP A 35 1.66 -21.69 0.03
C ASP A 35 2.29 -20.87 -1.10
N HIS A 36 2.82 -21.52 -2.14
CA HIS A 36 3.34 -20.82 -3.32
C HIS A 36 2.24 -20.02 -4.06
N HIS A 37 1.00 -20.52 -4.12
CA HIS A 37 -0.10 -19.77 -4.71
C HIS A 37 -0.48 -18.56 -3.86
N ASP A 38 -0.48 -18.71 -2.53
CA ASP A 38 -0.78 -17.64 -1.60
C ASP A 38 0.30 -16.53 -1.70
N THR A 39 1.59 -16.86 -1.63
CA THR A 39 2.69 -15.89 -1.82
C THR A 39 2.62 -15.18 -3.17
N GLN A 40 2.19 -15.87 -4.24
CA GLN A 40 2.00 -15.23 -5.54
C GLN A 40 0.83 -14.25 -5.53
N SER A 41 -0.25 -14.56 -4.81
CA SER A 41 -1.38 -13.64 -4.62
C SER A 41 -0.94 -12.40 -3.85
N ASP A 42 -0.22 -12.59 -2.74
CA ASP A 42 0.26 -11.48 -1.90
C ASP A 42 1.17 -10.54 -2.70
N HIS A 43 2.06 -11.08 -3.54
CA HIS A 43 2.88 -10.28 -4.44
C HIS A 43 2.02 -9.45 -5.43
N HIS A 44 0.91 -9.99 -5.93
CA HIS A 44 0.01 -9.23 -6.80
C HIS A 44 -0.68 -8.10 -6.05
N ASP A 45 -1.08 -8.34 -4.81
CA ASP A 45 -1.72 -7.34 -3.95
C ASP A 45 -0.72 -6.21 -3.61
N THR A 46 0.50 -6.52 -3.15
CA THR A 46 1.56 -5.51 -2.92
C THR A 46 1.86 -4.68 -4.18
N GLN A 47 1.81 -5.30 -5.36
CA GLN A 47 2.02 -4.58 -6.62
C GLN A 47 0.83 -3.65 -6.95
N SER A 48 -0.39 -4.02 -6.56
CA SER A 48 -1.55 -3.15 -6.68
C SER A 48 -1.41 -1.95 -5.75
N ASP A 49 -1.10 -2.19 -4.48
CA ASP A 49 -0.96 -1.14 -3.46
C ASP A 49 0.11 -0.12 -3.87
N HIS A 50 1.24 -0.57 -4.41
CA HIS A 50 2.26 0.33 -4.96
C HIS A 50 1.75 1.26 -6.08
N LYS A 51 0.81 0.81 -6.92
CA LYS A 51 0.23 1.66 -7.97
C LYS A 51 -0.74 2.67 -7.36
N ASP A 52 -1.49 2.25 -6.35
CA ASP A 52 -2.44 3.11 -5.67
C ASP A 52 -1.68 4.24 -4.94
N THR A 53 -0.64 3.93 -4.16
CA THR A 53 0.24 4.94 -3.54
C THR A 53 0.87 5.89 -4.57
N GLN A 54 1.22 5.38 -5.76
CA GLN A 54 1.75 6.23 -6.84
C GLN A 54 0.68 7.17 -7.40
N SER A 55 -0.57 6.70 -7.52
CA SER A 55 -1.71 7.53 -7.94
C SER A 55 -1.97 8.63 -6.92
N ASP A 56 -2.01 8.29 -5.63
CA ASP A 56 -2.26 9.25 -4.55
C ASP A 56 -1.17 10.33 -4.52
N HIS A 57 0.09 9.97 -4.75
CA HIS A 57 1.18 10.95 -4.89
C HIS A 57 0.95 11.91 -6.07
N HIS A 58 0.40 11.44 -7.20
CA HIS A 58 0.08 12.32 -8.32
C HIS A 58 -1.07 13.28 -8.00
N ASP A 59 -2.08 12.80 -7.27
CA ASP A 59 -3.23 13.62 -6.86
C ASP A 59 -2.79 14.71 -5.87
N THR A 60 -2.06 14.37 -4.81
CA THR A 60 -1.51 15.38 -3.86
C THR A 60 -0.57 16.37 -4.54
N GLN A 61 0.19 15.95 -5.56
CA GLN A 61 0.99 16.90 -6.34
C GLN A 61 0.12 17.86 -7.16
N SER A 62 -1.03 17.41 -7.67
CA SER A 62 -1.99 18.27 -8.35
C SER A 62 -2.56 19.29 -7.37
N ASP A 63 -3.05 18.83 -6.22
CA ASP A 63 -3.65 19.69 -5.19
C ASP A 63 -2.65 20.75 -4.71
N HIS A 64 -1.37 20.39 -4.55
CA HIS A 64 -0.33 21.35 -4.22
C HIS A 64 -0.17 22.49 -5.25
N ASN A 65 -0.30 22.18 -6.54
CA ASN A 65 -0.24 23.21 -7.59
C ASN A 65 -1.48 24.11 -7.56
N ASP A 66 -2.65 23.53 -7.28
CA ASP A 66 -3.91 24.27 -7.17
C ASP A 66 -3.86 25.23 -5.98
N THR A 67 -3.44 24.77 -4.78
CA THR A 67 -3.21 25.66 -3.62
C THR A 67 -2.20 26.76 -3.92
N GLN A 68 -1.14 26.47 -4.70
CA GLN A 68 -0.18 27.50 -5.10
C GLN A 68 -0.82 28.55 -6.04
N SER A 69 -1.71 28.12 -6.94
CA SER A 69 -2.47 29.02 -7.81
C SER A 69 -3.39 29.92 -6.99
N ASP A 70 -4.15 29.33 -6.06
CA ASP A 70 -5.10 30.06 -5.20
C ASP A 70 -4.38 31.10 -4.31
N HIS A 71 -3.18 30.77 -3.84
CA HIS A 71 -2.32 31.74 -3.14
C HIS A 71 -1.92 32.91 -4.04
N HIS A 72 -1.62 32.68 -5.33
CA HIS A 72 -1.29 33.76 -6.26
C HIS A 72 -2.51 34.64 -6.56
N ASP A 73 -3.69 34.06 -6.67
CA ASP A 73 -4.94 34.79 -6.90
C ASP A 73 -5.29 35.64 -5.68
N THR A 74 -5.27 35.05 -4.47
CA THR A 74 -5.46 35.78 -3.20
C THR A 74 -4.49 36.95 -3.04
N GLN A 75 -3.23 36.76 -3.45
CA GLN A 75 -2.24 37.84 -3.42
C GLN A 75 -2.56 38.97 -4.42
N SER A 76 -3.09 38.62 -5.59
CA SER A 76 -3.54 39.61 -6.59
C SER A 76 -4.73 40.40 -6.05
N ASP A 77 -5.73 39.74 -5.49
CA ASP A 77 -6.93 40.36 -4.93
C ASP A 77 -6.59 41.30 -3.77
N HIS A 78 -5.60 40.94 -2.94
CA HIS A 78 -5.10 41.83 -1.90
C HIS A 78 -4.47 43.11 -2.48
N ILE A 79 -3.74 43.02 -3.60
CA ILE A 79 -3.14 44.19 -4.26
C ILE A 79 -4.25 45.10 -4.81
N ASP A 80 -5.26 44.52 -5.44
CA ASP A 80 -6.39 45.27 -6.01
C ASP A 80 -7.19 45.97 -4.91
N THR A 81 -7.54 45.26 -3.83
CA THR A 81 -8.20 45.83 -2.64
C THR A 81 -7.40 46.99 -2.04
N GLN A 82 -6.07 46.87 -1.99
CA GLN A 82 -5.21 47.96 -1.50
C GLN A 82 -5.23 49.18 -2.45
N SER A 83 -5.32 48.95 -3.76
CA SER A 83 -5.47 50.02 -4.75
C SER A 83 -6.81 50.75 -4.57
N ASP A 84 -7.91 50.02 -4.45
CA ASP A 84 -9.26 50.57 -4.28
C ASP A 84 -9.38 51.38 -2.98
N HIS A 85 -8.71 50.93 -1.91
CA HIS A 85 -8.59 51.70 -0.68
C HIS A 85 -7.85 53.04 -0.89
N HIS A 86 -6.79 53.06 -1.70
CA HIS A 86 -6.08 54.30 -2.00
C HIS A 86 -6.93 55.27 -2.83
N ASP A 87 -7.67 54.76 -3.79
CA ASP A 87 -8.57 55.56 -4.63
C ASP A 87 -9.72 56.14 -3.79
N THR A 88 -10.39 55.32 -2.98
CA THR A 88 -11.44 55.77 -2.04
C THR A 88 -10.94 56.85 -1.08
N GLN A 89 -9.70 56.72 -0.59
CA GLN A 89 -9.08 57.73 0.26
C GLN A 89 -8.82 59.05 -0.49
N SER A 90 -8.42 58.97 -1.77
CA SER A 90 -8.24 60.15 -2.63
C SER A 90 -9.56 60.86 -2.87
N ASP A 91 -10.61 60.12 -3.22
CA ASP A 91 -11.94 60.66 -3.48
C ASP A 91 -12.53 61.34 -2.23
N HIS A 92 -12.30 60.76 -1.04
CA HIS A 92 -12.64 61.41 0.22
C HIS A 92 -11.91 62.74 0.41
N HIS A 93 -10.63 62.83 0.06
CA HIS A 93 -9.86 64.08 0.17
C HIS A 93 -10.38 65.16 -0.79
N ASP A 94 -10.73 64.78 -2.03
CA ASP A 94 -11.28 65.69 -3.03
C ASP A 94 -12.67 66.19 -2.62
N THR A 95 -13.56 65.28 -2.18
CA THR A 95 -14.90 65.63 -1.67
C THR A 95 -14.83 66.57 -0.46
N GLN A 96 -13.86 66.38 0.43
CA GLN A 96 -13.64 67.28 1.57
C GLN A 96 -13.12 68.66 1.15
N SER A 97 -12.37 68.76 0.05
CA SER A 97 -11.89 70.03 -0.51
C SER A 97 -13.02 70.86 -1.15
N ASP A 98 -14.04 70.20 -1.72
CA ASP A 98 -15.14 70.82 -2.48
C ASP A 98 -16.35 71.26 -1.62
N HIS A 99 -16.19 71.32 -0.29
CA HIS A 99 -17.22 71.54 0.74
C HIS A 99 -17.97 72.91 0.71
N HIS A 100 -17.97 73.65 -0.40
CA HIS A 100 -18.69 74.91 -0.58
C HIS A 100 -19.97 74.85 -1.44
N ASP A 101 -20.30 73.70 -2.06
CA ASP A 101 -21.50 73.53 -2.89
C ASP A 101 -22.48 72.47 -2.33
N ASN A 102 -23.79 72.67 -2.54
CA ASN A 102 -24.88 71.81 -2.04
C ASN A 102 -24.89 70.37 -2.61
N ASP A 103 -24.08 70.06 -3.63
CA ASP A 103 -23.94 68.69 -4.18
C ASP A 103 -23.12 67.76 -3.27
N THR A 104 -22.32 68.31 -2.33
CA THR A 104 -21.40 67.51 -1.47
C THR A 104 -22.06 66.46 -0.59
N GLN A 105 -23.36 66.55 -0.27
CA GLN A 105 -23.98 65.57 0.62
C GLN A 105 -24.32 64.23 -0.06
N SER A 106 -24.53 64.22 -1.38
CA SER A 106 -24.68 62.94 -2.12
C SER A 106 -23.32 62.28 -2.24
N ASP A 107 -22.32 63.04 -2.71
CA ASP A 107 -20.95 62.55 -2.92
C ASP A 107 -20.34 62.00 -1.62
N HIS A 108 -20.60 62.64 -0.48
CA HIS A 108 -20.12 62.15 0.81
C HIS A 108 -20.77 60.83 1.24
N ASN A 109 -22.03 60.56 0.88
CA ASN A 109 -22.66 59.27 1.14
C ASN A 109 -22.11 58.19 0.20
N ASP A 110 -21.84 58.53 -1.06
CA ASP A 110 -21.27 57.61 -2.04
C ASP A 110 -19.85 57.19 -1.61
N THR A 111 -18.98 58.14 -1.26
CA THR A 111 -17.65 57.83 -0.68
C THR A 111 -17.72 56.98 0.59
N GLN A 112 -18.72 57.21 1.44
CA GLN A 112 -18.91 56.39 2.63
C GLN A 112 -19.34 54.95 2.28
N SER A 113 -20.16 54.78 1.23
CA SER A 113 -20.53 53.46 0.70
C SER A 113 -19.30 52.74 0.14
N ASP A 114 -18.50 53.43 -0.68
CA ASP A 114 -17.29 52.85 -1.29
C ASP A 114 -16.28 52.40 -0.22
N HIS A 115 -16.15 53.16 0.87
CA HIS A 115 -15.33 52.77 2.01
C HIS A 115 -15.87 51.52 2.73
N HIS A 116 -17.19 51.36 2.83
CA HIS A 116 -17.79 50.15 3.39
C HIS A 116 -17.57 48.94 2.49
N ASP A 117 -17.70 49.11 1.17
CA ASP A 117 -17.47 48.05 0.19
C ASP A 117 -16.00 47.60 0.23
N THR A 118 -15.04 48.54 0.17
CA THR A 118 -13.60 48.24 0.31
C THR A 118 -13.28 47.50 1.60
N GLN A 119 -13.94 47.85 2.71
CA GLN A 119 -13.74 47.15 3.99
C GLN A 119 -14.30 45.72 3.94
N SER A 120 -15.42 45.51 3.24
CA SER A 120 -15.97 44.17 3.02
C SER A 120 -15.00 43.32 2.19
N ASP A 121 -14.50 43.86 1.08
CA ASP A 121 -13.57 43.16 0.20
C ASP A 121 -12.29 42.76 0.94
N HIS A 122 -11.76 43.63 1.80
CA HIS A 122 -10.62 43.28 2.65
C HIS A 122 -10.94 42.12 3.62
N HIS A 123 -12.16 42.05 4.16
CA HIS A 123 -12.56 40.94 5.01
C HIS A 123 -12.66 39.63 4.22
N ASP A 124 -13.18 39.69 2.99
CA ASP A 124 -13.29 38.53 2.10
C ASP A 124 -11.89 38.02 1.71
N THR A 125 -10.97 38.89 1.25
CA THR A 125 -9.58 38.51 0.97
C THR A 125 -8.87 37.89 2.18
N GLN A 126 -9.14 38.39 3.39
CA GLN A 126 -8.58 37.81 4.61
C GLN A 126 -9.14 36.40 4.88
N SER A 127 -10.43 36.17 4.58
CA SER A 127 -11.04 34.84 4.67
C SER A 127 -10.39 33.88 3.67
N ASP A 128 -10.25 34.29 2.42
CA ASP A 128 -9.66 33.46 1.36
C ASP A 128 -8.20 33.08 1.67
N HIS A 129 -7.45 33.99 2.29
CA HIS A 129 -6.10 33.68 2.79
C HIS A 129 -6.13 32.61 3.90
N HIS A 130 -7.11 32.64 4.80
CA HIS A 130 -7.25 31.62 5.84
C HIS A 130 -7.63 30.25 5.27
N ASP A 131 -8.47 30.23 4.24
CA ASP A 131 -8.87 29.01 3.54
C ASP A 131 -7.67 28.42 2.80
N THR A 132 -6.96 29.22 2.00
CA THR A 132 -5.71 28.80 1.32
C THR A 132 -4.67 28.24 2.29
N GLN A 133 -4.54 28.85 3.48
CA GLN A 133 -3.62 28.34 4.50
C GLN A 133 -4.07 26.99 5.08
N SER A 134 -5.38 26.77 5.22
CA SER A 134 -5.92 25.48 5.68
C SER A 134 -5.69 24.40 4.62
N ASP A 135 -5.95 24.69 3.35
CA ASP A 135 -5.73 23.76 2.24
C ASP A 135 -4.25 23.35 2.12
N TYR A 136 -3.33 24.30 2.38
CA TYR A 136 -1.90 23.99 2.47
C TYR A 136 -1.58 23.02 3.60
N HIS A 137 -2.22 23.17 4.77
CA HIS A 137 -2.03 22.25 5.89
C HIS A 137 -2.59 20.86 5.59
N ASP A 138 -3.74 20.78 4.93
CA ASP A 138 -4.35 19.52 4.52
C ASP A 138 -3.46 18.79 3.50
N THR A 139 -2.98 19.49 2.47
CA THR A 139 -2.02 18.94 1.48
C THR A 139 -0.73 18.40 2.13
N GLN A 140 -0.22 19.09 3.17
CA GLN A 140 0.94 18.61 3.94
C GLN A 140 0.62 17.35 4.76
N SER A 141 -0.59 17.25 5.31
CA SER A 141 -1.04 16.04 6.01
C SER A 141 -1.15 14.86 5.06
N ASP A 142 -1.77 15.04 3.89
CA ASP A 142 -1.93 14.00 2.88
C ASP A 142 -0.57 13.47 2.40
N HIS A 143 0.42 14.37 2.22
CA HIS A 143 1.78 13.95 1.90
C HIS A 143 2.41 13.09 3.01
N HIS A 144 2.12 13.36 4.29
CA HIS A 144 2.60 12.52 5.37
C HIS A 144 1.94 11.14 5.39
N ASP A 145 0.64 11.08 5.10
CA ASP A 145 -0.12 9.83 5.03
C ASP A 145 0.39 8.95 3.88
N ILE A 146 0.57 9.52 2.68
CA ILE A 146 1.15 8.82 1.52
C ILE A 146 2.56 8.30 1.82
N GLN A 147 3.36 9.07 2.56
CA GLN A 147 4.69 8.62 2.97
C GLN A 147 4.62 7.43 3.95
N SER A 148 3.62 7.42 4.84
CA SER A 148 3.37 6.28 5.74
C SER A 148 2.99 5.05 4.94
N ASP A 149 2.00 5.19 4.05
CA ASP A 149 1.49 4.10 3.22
C ASP A 149 2.61 3.48 2.36
N HIS A 150 3.48 4.32 1.78
CA HIS A 150 4.65 3.84 1.06
C HIS A 150 5.59 2.98 1.93
N ASN A 151 5.79 3.33 3.20
CA ASN A 151 6.63 2.54 4.10
C ASN A 151 5.97 1.21 4.46
N ASP A 152 4.65 1.21 4.61
CA ASP A 152 3.86 0.00 4.89
C ASP A 152 3.92 -0.95 3.69
N THR A 153 3.65 -0.47 2.46
CA THR A 153 3.78 -1.29 1.25
C THR A 153 5.21 -1.83 1.06
N GLN A 154 6.23 -1.02 1.38
CA GLN A 154 7.62 -1.48 1.33
C GLN A 154 7.92 -2.58 2.37
N SER A 155 7.26 -2.54 3.53
CA SER A 155 7.38 -3.57 4.56
C SER A 155 6.69 -4.85 4.13
N ASP A 156 5.46 -4.76 3.61
CA ASP A 156 4.70 -5.90 3.07
C ASP A 156 5.44 -6.58 1.92
N HIS A 157 6.15 -5.80 1.09
CA HIS A 157 7.01 -6.36 0.04
C HIS A 157 8.16 -7.20 0.61
N ASN A 158 8.80 -6.75 1.70
CA ASN A 158 9.89 -7.49 2.34
C ASN A 158 9.37 -8.78 3.01
N ASP A 159 8.17 -8.72 3.60
CA ASP A 159 7.53 -9.88 4.21
C ASP A 159 7.16 -10.91 3.14
N THR A 160 6.52 -10.49 2.04
CA THR A 160 6.24 -11.35 0.88
C THR A 160 7.50 -11.99 0.30
N GLN A 161 8.61 -11.24 0.23
CA GLN A 161 9.90 -11.77 -0.23
C GLN A 161 10.45 -12.83 0.74
N SER A 162 10.28 -12.62 2.05
CA SER A 162 10.70 -13.57 3.08
C SER A 162 9.88 -14.86 3.00
N ASP A 163 8.56 -14.74 2.88
CA ASP A 163 7.64 -15.88 2.74
C ASP A 163 7.93 -16.68 1.46
N HIS A 164 8.31 -16.02 0.37
CA HIS A 164 8.77 -16.68 -0.83
C HIS A 164 10.06 -17.49 -0.59
N HIS A 165 11.01 -16.98 0.19
CA HIS A 165 12.23 -17.71 0.53
C HIS A 165 11.96 -18.92 1.43
N ASP A 166 11.02 -18.79 2.37
CA ASP A 166 10.60 -19.88 3.24
C ASP A 166 9.89 -20.97 2.43
N THR A 167 8.92 -20.60 1.60
CA THR A 167 8.23 -21.53 0.68
C THR A 167 9.20 -22.28 -0.24
N GLN A 168 10.23 -21.58 -0.75
CA GLN A 168 11.26 -22.21 -1.58
C GLN A 168 12.10 -23.21 -0.78
N SER A 169 12.39 -22.91 0.50
CA SER A 169 13.12 -23.81 1.40
C SER A 169 12.28 -25.05 1.72
N ASP A 170 11.01 -24.88 2.05
CA ASP A 170 10.08 -25.99 2.33
C ASP A 170 9.89 -26.90 1.11
N HIS A 171 9.88 -26.31 -0.10
CA HIS A 171 9.88 -27.08 -1.34
C HIS A 171 11.15 -27.94 -1.48
N HIS A 172 12.32 -27.41 -1.13
CA HIS A 172 13.57 -28.16 -1.17
C HIS A 172 13.59 -29.30 -0.15
N ASP A 173 13.08 -29.07 1.05
CA ASP A 173 12.99 -30.08 2.11
C ASP A 173 12.01 -31.19 1.71
N THR A 174 10.81 -30.84 1.23
CA THR A 174 9.82 -31.79 0.72
C THR A 174 10.38 -32.65 -0.43
N GLN A 175 11.17 -32.04 -1.32
CA GLN A 175 11.83 -32.77 -2.40
C GLN A 175 12.90 -33.75 -1.86
N SER A 176 13.65 -33.35 -0.83
CA SER A 176 14.62 -34.21 -0.17
C SER A 176 13.93 -35.40 0.50
N ASP A 177 12.86 -35.15 1.25
CA ASP A 177 12.08 -36.18 1.92
C ASP A 177 11.49 -37.17 0.93
N HIS A 178 10.95 -36.68 -0.20
CA HIS A 178 10.51 -37.55 -1.29
C HIS A 178 11.65 -38.46 -1.78
N HIS A 179 12.86 -37.93 -1.97
CA HIS A 179 13.99 -38.74 -2.42
C HIS A 179 14.36 -39.83 -1.39
N ASP A 180 14.31 -39.51 -0.10
CA ASP A 180 14.58 -40.46 0.99
C ASP A 180 13.50 -41.54 1.08
N THR A 181 12.21 -41.18 1.07
CA THR A 181 11.10 -42.15 1.05
C THR A 181 11.18 -43.07 -0.18
N GLN A 182 11.56 -42.52 -1.34
CA GLN A 182 11.76 -43.31 -2.56
C GLN A 182 12.94 -44.28 -2.42
N SER A 183 14.04 -43.85 -1.81
CA SER A 183 15.20 -44.71 -1.51
C SER A 183 14.79 -45.86 -0.58
N ASP A 184 14.10 -45.56 0.52
CA ASP A 184 13.65 -46.55 1.50
C ASP A 184 12.65 -47.55 0.92
N TYR A 185 11.74 -47.08 0.06
CA TYR A 185 10.85 -47.95 -0.70
C TYR A 185 11.64 -48.93 -1.59
N ASN A 186 12.66 -48.44 -2.29
CA ASN A 186 13.50 -49.28 -3.15
C ASN A 186 14.31 -50.32 -2.35
N ILE A 187 14.84 -49.93 -1.19
CA ILE A 187 15.55 -50.83 -0.26
C ILE A 187 14.59 -51.91 0.26
N THR A 188 13.42 -51.52 0.76
CA THR A 188 12.39 -52.44 1.28
C THR A 188 11.92 -53.43 0.20
N LYS A 189 11.72 -52.93 -1.02
CA LYS A 189 11.40 -53.76 -2.19
C LYS A 189 12.52 -54.77 -2.47
N HIS A 190 13.79 -54.36 -2.49
CA HIS A 190 14.92 -55.25 -2.72
C HIS A 190 15.07 -56.32 -1.63
N ILE A 191 14.90 -55.96 -0.36
CA ILE A 191 14.93 -56.92 0.77
C ILE A 191 13.83 -57.97 0.59
N SER A 192 12.59 -57.55 0.31
CA SER A 192 11.50 -58.52 0.13
C SER A 192 11.68 -59.43 -1.10
N TYR A 193 12.28 -58.95 -2.20
CA TYR A 193 12.66 -59.81 -3.33
C TYR A 193 13.71 -60.86 -2.94
N THR A 194 14.74 -60.47 -2.18
CA THR A 194 15.81 -61.39 -1.77
C THR A 194 15.32 -62.42 -0.73
N SER A 195 14.49 -62.00 0.25
CA SER A 195 13.78 -62.88 1.18
C SER A 195 12.92 -63.91 0.43
N SER A 196 12.12 -63.47 -0.56
CA SER A 196 11.29 -64.35 -1.37
C SER A 196 12.11 -65.38 -2.17
N CYS A 197 13.26 -64.98 -2.72
CA CYS A 197 14.16 -65.88 -3.45
C CYS A 197 14.84 -66.92 -2.54
N LEU A 198 15.20 -66.55 -1.31
CA LEU A 198 15.77 -67.49 -0.32
C LEU A 198 14.74 -68.51 0.19
N GLN A 199 13.46 -68.17 0.15
CA GLN A 199 12.36 -69.04 0.58
C GLN A 199 11.93 -70.07 -0.48
N TYR A 200 12.28 -69.81 -1.75
CA TYR A 200 12.14 -70.74 -2.87
C TYR A 200 13.50 -70.94 -3.56
N PRO A 201 14.47 -71.64 -2.95
CA PRO A 201 15.64 -72.04 -3.71
C PRO A 201 15.15 -72.86 -4.90
N SER A 202 15.55 -72.45 -6.10
CA SER A 202 15.43 -73.24 -7.32
C SER A 202 15.95 -74.64 -7.01
N ASN A 203 15.06 -75.61 -6.85
CA ASN A 203 15.40 -77.03 -6.84
C ASN A 203 15.95 -77.37 -8.23
N ALA A 204 17.26 -77.30 -8.38
CA ALA A 204 18.02 -77.84 -9.51
C ALA A 204 19.13 -78.73 -8.95
#